data_AF-D4E097-F1
#
_entry.id   AF-D4E097-F1
#
_cell.length_a   1.000
_cell.length_b   1.000
_cell.length_c   1.000
_cell.angle_alpha   90.00
_cell.angle_beta   90.00
_cell.angle_gamma   90.00
#
_symmetry.space_group_name_H-M   'P 1'
#
loop_
_entity.id
_entity.type
_entity.pdbx_description
1 polymer ?
#
loop_
_entity_poly.entity_id
_entity_poly.type
_entity_poly.pdbx_seq_one_letter_code
_entity_poly.pdbx_strand_id
1 'polypeptide(L)'
;MPLSPETVIINKMRAAKTVEEADTVNSQGISGAARQYTLGAVAFAANDPRAAEYFKQVLALPADQQGDWGLRAQYSLGRVLMNDRGTPENPDNDTPSQPTRHPGAAELKQALAAFQQVIERVQNGSDDPDQLALSSLGQQARIQLWLGDIRAAAHLYAQQAAQGDASGGQSLQYVSSMLVSPAHFAQLKQIVDDPLIQQLVTVELFARSANLQMQDTDAVGSRSKQITRQILTLLNASVKTGFNGSDRLAALAYRSGNYPLSASLLKHAGDSGLAWWLRAKMALRDGDVKTATDAYAKAAAAFPSDENWGEQRGANFAAETIIPDCRIAGEQAILALNRGDYLQALALLYQGKEQYWADVADVAERVLTVDELKDFVDKQVPAPSTPLKPQLANEYPSQQLTPAVQLRELLARRLMRAGRYQEALDYFAVPNYRQTAQQVGEALSAATNGDNGKLTRAQGYYQAATLLGSQGLNLTGYEMTPDYGIYQANYSSLGDAFDTRELKHKSWISVAEATRAAKALPQQDNRFLHYRWQAVGLAQKAADLLPPKSQAYAAVLCNAASWVIKRDAKTGHALYQRYLKNGTPYAWASKFGYDCPAPDFAALNNAS
;
A
#
# COMPACT_ATOMS: atom_id res chain seq x y z
N MET A 1 -17.81 -9.13 42.19
CA MET A 1 -19.05 -9.23 42.98
C MET A 1 -19.32 -10.70 43.27
N PRO A 2 -19.84 -11.07 44.46
CA PRO A 2 -20.23 -12.46 44.73
C PRO A 2 -21.39 -12.88 43.83
N LEU A 3 -21.41 -14.16 43.41
CA LEU A 3 -22.49 -14.73 42.61
C LEU A 3 -23.80 -14.78 43.41
N SER A 4 -24.94 -14.63 42.74
CA SER A 4 -26.24 -14.79 43.39
C SER A 4 -26.44 -16.23 43.88
N PRO A 5 -27.26 -16.46 44.94
CA PRO A 5 -27.59 -17.80 45.40
C PRO A 5 -28.15 -18.71 44.29
N GLU A 6 -28.98 -18.17 43.41
CA GLU A 6 -29.51 -18.88 42.24
C GLU A 6 -28.38 -19.32 41.30
N THR A 7 -27.46 -18.42 40.97
CA THR A 7 -26.31 -18.72 40.09
C THR A 7 -25.42 -19.81 40.68
N VAL A 8 -25.22 -19.82 42.00
CA VAL A 8 -24.43 -20.87 42.68
C VAL A 8 -25.09 -22.24 42.55
N ILE A 9 -26.41 -22.33 42.71
CA ILE A 9 -27.16 -23.59 42.58
C ILE A 9 -27.12 -24.09 41.14
N ILE A 10 -27.39 -23.21 40.16
CA ILE A 10 -27.34 -23.56 38.73
C ILE A 10 -25.94 -24.08 38.35
N ASN A 11 -24.88 -23.44 38.82
CA ASN A 11 -23.51 -23.88 38.55
C ASN A 11 -23.21 -25.26 39.15
N LYS A 12 -23.72 -25.56 40.35
CA LYS A 12 -23.59 -26.91 40.95
C LYS A 12 -24.33 -27.96 40.14
N MET A 13 -25.55 -27.67 39.68
CA MET A 13 -26.31 -28.58 38.81
C MET A 13 -25.58 -28.81 37.47
N ARG A 14 -25.08 -27.77 36.82
CA ARG A 14 -24.36 -27.86 35.54
C ARG A 14 -23.01 -28.59 35.62
N ALA A 15 -22.45 -28.75 36.81
CA ALA A 15 -21.22 -29.51 37.02
C ALA A 15 -21.44 -31.03 37.02
N ALA A 16 -22.70 -31.50 37.11
CA ALA A 16 -23.05 -32.91 37.05
C ALA A 16 -22.81 -33.50 35.65
N LYS A 17 -22.49 -34.80 35.58
CA LYS A 17 -22.27 -35.52 34.31
C LYS A 17 -23.54 -36.17 33.78
N THR A 18 -24.51 -36.44 34.65
CA THR A 18 -25.80 -37.02 34.31
C THR A 18 -26.95 -36.17 34.85
N VAL A 19 -28.13 -36.39 34.28
CA VAL A 19 -29.35 -35.72 34.74
C VAL A 19 -29.69 -36.14 36.17
N GLU A 20 -29.48 -37.42 36.51
CA GLU A 20 -29.72 -37.97 37.85
C GLU A 20 -28.84 -37.30 38.90
N GLU A 21 -27.56 -37.09 38.60
CA GLU A 21 -26.64 -36.36 39.47
C GLU A 21 -27.09 -34.91 39.66
N ALA A 22 -27.47 -34.22 38.57
CA ALA A 22 -27.95 -32.84 38.62
C ALA A 22 -29.24 -32.71 39.45
N ASP A 23 -30.14 -33.69 39.36
CA ASP A 23 -31.43 -33.70 40.04
C ASP A 23 -31.30 -33.87 41.56
N THR A 24 -30.18 -34.46 42.03
CA THR A 24 -29.88 -34.61 43.47
C THR A 24 -29.39 -33.32 44.14
N VAL A 25 -29.01 -32.30 43.38
CA VAL A 25 -28.57 -31.00 43.92
C VAL A 25 -29.76 -30.30 44.58
N ASN A 26 -29.57 -29.81 45.81
CA ASN A 26 -30.60 -29.03 46.49
C ASN A 26 -30.95 -27.78 45.66
N SER A 27 -32.17 -27.79 45.12
CA SER A 27 -32.74 -26.74 44.26
C SER A 27 -33.66 -25.79 45.02
N GLN A 28 -33.67 -25.84 46.36
CA GLN A 28 -34.32 -24.82 47.18
C GLN A 28 -33.65 -23.46 46.93
N GLY A 29 -34.36 -22.56 46.25
CA GLY A 29 -33.87 -21.22 45.91
C GLY A 29 -33.81 -20.89 44.41
N ILE A 30 -34.21 -21.81 43.53
CA ILE A 30 -34.41 -21.53 42.09
C ILE A 30 -35.85 -21.84 41.67
N SER A 31 -36.35 -21.19 40.61
CA SER A 31 -37.71 -21.41 40.11
C SER A 31 -37.87 -22.80 39.46
N GLY A 32 -39.10 -23.28 39.32
CA GLY A 32 -39.39 -24.53 38.62
C GLY A 32 -38.87 -24.51 37.17
N ALA A 33 -39.04 -23.38 36.47
CA ALA A 33 -38.53 -23.16 35.13
C ALA A 33 -36.99 -23.19 35.07
N ALA A 34 -36.31 -22.54 36.04
CA ALA A 34 -34.85 -22.57 36.15
C ALA A 34 -34.30 -23.99 36.36
N ARG A 35 -34.96 -24.76 37.23
CA ARG A 35 -34.61 -26.16 37.51
C ARG A 35 -34.77 -27.03 36.27
N GLN A 36 -35.95 -26.99 35.63
CA GLN A 36 -36.25 -27.78 34.43
C GLN A 36 -35.30 -27.42 33.27
N TYR A 37 -35.09 -26.14 33.02
CA TYR A 37 -34.14 -25.69 32.01
C TYR A 37 -32.73 -26.20 32.29
N THR A 38 -32.28 -26.15 33.55
CA THR A 38 -30.94 -26.59 33.94
C THR A 38 -30.76 -28.09 33.78
N LEU A 39 -31.77 -28.90 34.11
CA LEU A 39 -31.77 -30.35 33.82
C LEU A 39 -31.73 -30.61 32.31
N GLY A 40 -32.49 -29.86 31.52
CA GLY A 40 -32.45 -29.92 30.05
C GLY A 40 -31.08 -29.56 29.49
N ALA A 41 -30.39 -28.57 30.06
CA ALA A 41 -29.03 -28.19 29.69
C ALA A 41 -27.99 -29.29 30.02
N VAL A 42 -28.12 -29.95 31.19
CA VAL A 42 -27.26 -31.10 31.56
C VAL A 42 -27.53 -32.28 30.63
N ALA A 43 -28.79 -32.61 30.40
CA ALA A 43 -29.19 -33.63 29.42
C ALA A 43 -28.62 -33.32 28.03
N PHE A 44 -28.63 -32.05 27.64
CA PHE A 44 -28.05 -31.59 26.38
C PHE A 44 -26.52 -31.75 26.33
N ALA A 45 -25.80 -31.45 27.40
CA ALA A 45 -24.36 -31.66 27.45
C ALA A 45 -24.00 -33.17 27.41
N ALA A 46 -24.82 -34.02 28.05
CA ALA A 46 -24.59 -35.46 28.17
C ALA A 46 -25.06 -36.30 26.96
N ASN A 47 -25.55 -35.68 25.88
CA ASN A 47 -26.21 -36.36 24.76
C ASN A 47 -27.40 -37.24 25.17
N ASP A 48 -28.09 -36.87 26.25
CA ASP A 48 -29.27 -37.58 26.74
C ASP A 48 -30.50 -37.24 25.86
N PRO A 49 -31.26 -38.24 25.38
CA PRO A 49 -32.43 -38.02 24.53
C PRO A 49 -33.55 -37.25 25.23
N ARG A 50 -33.55 -37.17 26.57
CA ARG A 50 -34.56 -36.45 27.36
C ARG A 50 -34.40 -34.93 27.30
N ALA A 51 -33.33 -34.39 26.73
CA ALA A 51 -33.07 -32.94 26.68
C ALA A 51 -34.24 -32.14 26.08
N ALA A 52 -34.81 -32.60 24.96
CA ALA A 52 -35.96 -31.95 24.33
C ALA A 52 -37.19 -31.91 25.24
N GLU A 53 -37.40 -32.97 26.03
CA GLU A 53 -38.56 -33.09 26.93
C GLU A 53 -38.46 -32.08 28.07
N TYR A 54 -37.28 -31.90 28.69
CA TYR A 54 -37.09 -30.88 29.71
C TYR A 54 -37.33 -29.45 29.19
N PHE A 55 -36.89 -29.12 27.98
CA PHE A 55 -37.18 -27.80 27.41
C PHE A 55 -38.68 -27.63 27.10
N LYS A 56 -39.36 -28.67 26.60
CA LYS A 56 -40.82 -28.66 26.41
C LYS A 56 -41.58 -28.47 27.72
N GLN A 57 -41.10 -29.05 28.83
CA GLN A 57 -41.72 -28.84 30.14
C GLN A 57 -41.67 -27.38 30.59
N VAL A 58 -40.55 -26.68 30.36
CA VAL A 58 -40.47 -25.23 30.61
C VAL A 58 -41.49 -24.48 29.74
N LEU A 59 -41.59 -24.82 28.45
CA LEU A 59 -42.52 -24.16 27.52
C LEU A 59 -44.00 -24.47 27.80
N ALA A 60 -44.29 -25.57 28.50
CA ALA A 60 -45.64 -25.94 28.92
C ALA A 60 -46.10 -25.20 30.18
N LEU A 61 -45.19 -24.52 30.90
CA LEU A 61 -45.56 -23.69 32.04
C LEU A 61 -46.36 -22.44 31.58
N PRO A 62 -47.26 -21.91 32.42
CA PRO A 62 -47.88 -20.60 32.23
C PRO A 62 -46.83 -19.50 31.96
N ALA A 63 -47.15 -18.53 31.11
CA ALA A 63 -46.19 -17.54 30.63
C ALA A 63 -45.52 -16.72 31.76
N ASP A 64 -46.26 -16.43 32.82
CA ASP A 64 -45.81 -15.77 34.05
C ASP A 64 -44.85 -16.63 34.89
N GLN A 65 -44.87 -17.96 34.70
CA GLN A 65 -44.01 -18.91 35.40
C GLN A 65 -42.76 -19.32 34.61
N GLN A 66 -42.73 -19.04 33.29
CA GLN A 66 -41.56 -19.32 32.46
C GLN A 66 -40.38 -18.40 32.80
N GLY A 67 -40.64 -17.12 33.11
CA GLY A 67 -39.62 -16.09 33.27
C GLY A 67 -38.62 -16.06 32.09
N ASP A 68 -37.38 -15.65 32.37
CA ASP A 68 -36.28 -15.61 31.38
C ASP A 68 -35.94 -17.00 30.78
N TRP A 69 -36.36 -18.08 31.44
CA TRP A 69 -36.05 -19.45 31.03
C TRP A 69 -36.92 -19.92 29.86
N GLY A 70 -38.08 -19.30 29.64
CA GLY A 70 -38.97 -19.65 28.53
C GLY A 70 -38.32 -19.41 27.17
N LEU A 71 -37.69 -18.26 26.97
CA LEU A 71 -37.01 -17.92 25.71
C LEU A 71 -35.77 -18.80 25.49
N ARG A 72 -34.98 -19.02 26.55
CA ARG A 72 -33.82 -19.93 26.54
C ARG A 72 -34.21 -21.37 26.23
N ALA A 73 -35.32 -21.86 26.79
CA ALA A 73 -35.83 -23.20 26.52
C ALA A 73 -36.28 -23.35 25.06
N GLN A 74 -36.96 -22.34 24.51
CA GLN A 74 -37.36 -22.31 23.11
C GLN A 74 -36.16 -22.40 22.16
N TYR A 75 -35.14 -21.58 22.41
CA TYR A 75 -33.90 -21.61 21.64
C TYR A 75 -33.16 -22.96 21.77
N SER A 76 -33.06 -23.49 23.00
CA SER A 76 -32.37 -24.76 23.26
C SER A 76 -33.10 -25.96 22.66
N LEU A 77 -34.44 -25.93 22.59
CA LEU A 77 -35.22 -26.93 21.87
C LEU A 77 -34.85 -26.93 20.38
N GLY A 78 -34.73 -25.75 19.75
CA GLY A 78 -34.24 -25.63 18.38
C GLY A 78 -32.86 -26.27 18.19
N ARG A 79 -31.92 -26.01 19.12
CA ARG A 79 -30.58 -26.62 19.10
C ARG A 79 -30.61 -28.15 19.22
N VAL A 80 -31.46 -28.71 20.09
CA VAL A 80 -31.66 -30.16 20.18
C VAL A 80 -32.18 -30.72 18.86
N LEU A 81 -33.23 -30.10 18.30
CA LEU A 81 -33.89 -30.55 17.08
C LEU A 81 -33.00 -30.48 15.84
N MET A 82 -32.02 -29.57 15.81
CA MET A 82 -31.03 -29.49 14.72
C MET A 82 -29.74 -30.25 15.04
N ASN A 83 -29.67 -30.93 16.18
CA ASN A 83 -28.48 -31.59 16.72
C ASN A 83 -27.24 -30.67 16.82
N ASP A 84 -27.43 -29.38 17.12
CA ASP A 84 -26.36 -28.39 17.24
C ASP A 84 -25.70 -28.43 18.62
N ARG A 85 -24.85 -29.43 18.84
CA ARG A 85 -24.07 -29.61 20.08
C ARG A 85 -22.81 -28.71 20.14
N GLY A 86 -22.70 -27.72 19.26
CA GLY A 86 -21.47 -26.97 18.99
C GLY A 86 -20.53 -27.74 18.05
N THR A 87 -19.66 -27.01 17.36
CA THR A 87 -18.48 -27.61 16.72
C THR A 87 -17.56 -28.06 17.85
N PRO A 88 -16.95 -29.27 17.81
CA PRO A 88 -15.80 -29.53 18.68
C PRO A 88 -14.76 -28.45 18.36
N GLU A 89 -14.45 -27.58 19.31
CA GLU A 89 -13.18 -26.86 19.28
C GLU A 89 -12.11 -27.94 19.40
N ASN A 90 -11.59 -28.39 18.28
CA ASN A 90 -10.38 -29.20 18.27
C ASN A 90 -9.23 -28.18 18.38
N PRO A 91 -8.50 -28.11 19.51
CA PRO A 91 -7.34 -27.24 19.62
C PRO A 91 -6.15 -27.76 18.79
N ASP A 92 -6.24 -29.01 18.31
CA ASP A 92 -5.18 -29.67 17.55
C ASP A 92 -5.52 -29.75 16.05
N ASN A 93 -4.79 -28.94 15.28
CA ASN A 93 -5.00 -28.63 13.86
C ASN A 93 -4.76 -29.79 12.86
N ASP A 94 -4.68 -31.06 13.27
CA ASP A 94 -4.21 -32.15 12.40
C ASP A 94 -5.25 -33.24 12.07
N THR A 95 -6.50 -33.12 12.52
CA THR A 95 -7.57 -34.05 12.12
C THR A 95 -8.63 -33.35 11.26
N PRO A 96 -9.00 -33.90 10.08
CA PRO A 96 -10.14 -33.40 9.31
C PRO A 96 -11.37 -33.37 10.21
N SER A 97 -11.99 -32.20 10.35
CA SER A 97 -13.23 -32.04 11.09
C SER A 97 -14.27 -33.00 10.49
N GLN A 98 -14.82 -33.88 11.34
CA GLN A 98 -15.93 -34.76 10.95
C GLN A 98 -17.07 -33.90 10.39
N PRO A 99 -17.75 -34.33 9.30
CA PRO A 99 -18.90 -33.61 8.77
C PRO A 99 -19.91 -33.34 9.89
N THR A 100 -20.44 -32.12 9.97
CA THR A 100 -21.45 -31.81 10.99
C THR A 100 -22.66 -32.72 10.79
N ARG A 101 -22.91 -33.64 11.73
CA ARG A 101 -24.06 -34.55 11.67
C ARG A 101 -25.33 -33.78 12.00
N HIS A 102 -26.14 -33.50 10.99
CA HIS A 102 -27.46 -32.90 11.15
C HIS A 102 -28.57 -33.94 10.95
N PRO A 103 -29.76 -33.72 11.52
CA PRO A 103 -30.91 -34.59 11.33
C PRO A 103 -31.55 -34.45 9.95
N GLY A 104 -32.56 -35.28 9.68
CA GLY A 104 -33.33 -35.25 8.43
C GLY A 104 -34.20 -34.00 8.29
N ALA A 105 -34.68 -33.73 7.07
CA ALA A 105 -35.40 -32.50 6.75
C ALA A 105 -36.66 -32.23 7.60
N ALA A 106 -37.35 -33.27 8.08
CA ALA A 106 -38.54 -33.11 8.93
C ALA A 106 -38.20 -32.51 10.31
N GLU A 107 -37.15 -33.00 10.95
CA GLU A 107 -36.67 -32.49 12.25
C GLU A 107 -36.06 -31.09 12.09
N LEU A 108 -35.32 -30.86 11.00
CA LEU A 108 -34.80 -29.53 10.66
C LEU A 108 -35.92 -28.48 10.50
N LYS A 109 -37.06 -28.83 9.90
CA LYS A 109 -38.23 -27.93 9.83
C LYS A 109 -38.83 -27.63 11.20
N GLN A 110 -38.83 -28.60 12.12
CA GLN A 110 -39.25 -28.34 13.51
C GLN A 110 -38.27 -27.41 14.21
N ALA A 111 -36.96 -27.57 13.98
CA ALA A 111 -35.95 -26.65 14.51
C ALA A 111 -36.13 -25.22 13.95
N LEU A 112 -36.41 -25.07 12.65
CA LEU A 112 -36.74 -23.76 12.05
C LEU A 112 -37.93 -23.10 12.77
N ALA A 113 -39.02 -23.85 12.97
CA ALA A 113 -40.19 -23.34 13.68
C ALA A 113 -39.84 -22.95 15.13
N ALA A 114 -39.00 -23.72 15.81
CA ALA A 114 -38.59 -23.42 17.17
C ALA A 114 -37.80 -22.10 17.25
N PHE A 115 -36.85 -21.86 16.34
CA PHE A 115 -36.09 -20.61 16.26
C PHE A 115 -36.94 -19.42 15.80
N GLN A 116 -37.88 -19.63 14.89
CA GLN A 116 -38.81 -18.60 14.45
C GLN A 116 -39.68 -18.10 15.62
N GLN A 117 -40.13 -19.01 16.50
CA GLN A 117 -40.87 -18.64 17.72
C GLN A 117 -40.02 -17.81 18.70
N VAL A 118 -38.70 -18.01 18.76
CA VAL A 118 -37.81 -17.13 19.57
C VAL A 118 -37.89 -15.69 19.03
N ILE A 119 -37.75 -15.52 17.72
CA ILE A 119 -37.80 -14.20 17.06
C ILE A 119 -39.16 -13.54 17.30
N GLU A 120 -40.26 -14.27 17.09
CA GLU A 120 -41.62 -13.73 17.28
C GLU A 120 -41.89 -13.32 18.72
N ARG A 121 -41.41 -14.08 19.71
CA ARG A 121 -41.56 -13.73 21.13
C ARG A 121 -40.84 -12.45 21.50
N VAL A 122 -39.63 -12.24 20.97
CA VAL A 122 -38.86 -11.01 21.20
C VAL A 122 -39.50 -9.83 20.48
N GLN A 123 -39.97 -10.02 19.24
CA GLN A 123 -40.75 -8.99 18.51
C GLN A 123 -42.03 -8.60 19.26
N ASN A 124 -42.64 -9.54 19.98
CA ASN A 124 -43.83 -9.31 20.82
C ASN A 124 -43.50 -8.83 22.25
N GLY A 125 -42.25 -8.45 22.54
CA GLY A 125 -41.86 -7.78 23.78
C GLY A 125 -41.26 -8.66 24.88
N SER A 126 -40.84 -9.89 24.57
CA SER A 126 -40.03 -10.68 25.53
C SER A 126 -38.62 -10.09 25.66
N ASP A 127 -38.09 -10.02 26.88
CA ASP A 127 -36.70 -9.63 27.12
C ASP A 127 -35.73 -10.63 26.48
N ASP A 128 -34.70 -10.11 25.80
CA ASP A 128 -33.66 -10.93 25.13
C ASP A 128 -32.24 -10.50 25.54
N PRO A 129 -31.88 -10.64 26.82
CA PRO A 129 -30.56 -10.22 27.31
C PRO A 129 -29.40 -11.04 26.70
N ASP A 130 -29.70 -12.24 26.20
CA ASP A 130 -28.72 -13.17 25.61
C ASP A 130 -28.68 -13.08 24.06
N GLN A 131 -29.46 -12.19 23.45
CA GLN A 131 -29.57 -12.00 21.99
C GLN A 131 -29.94 -13.29 21.24
N LEU A 132 -30.82 -14.11 21.81
CA LEU A 132 -31.28 -15.38 21.26
C LEU A 132 -32.09 -15.21 19.98
N ALA A 133 -32.83 -14.11 19.79
CA ALA A 133 -33.51 -13.83 18.53
C ALA A 133 -32.50 -13.59 17.40
N LEU A 134 -31.42 -12.88 17.69
CA LEU A 134 -30.34 -12.65 16.73
C LEU A 134 -29.58 -13.95 16.42
N SER A 135 -29.25 -14.74 17.44
CA SER A 135 -28.62 -16.05 17.27
C SER A 135 -29.52 -17.04 16.49
N SER A 136 -30.84 -16.95 16.67
CA SER A 136 -31.83 -17.75 15.95
C SER A 136 -31.81 -17.50 14.44
N LEU A 137 -31.48 -16.30 13.97
CA LEU A 137 -31.30 -16.03 12.53
C LEU A 137 -30.14 -16.87 11.95
N GLY A 138 -29.01 -16.91 12.65
CA GLY A 138 -27.84 -17.68 12.22
C GLY A 138 -28.09 -19.19 12.21
N GLN A 139 -28.84 -19.70 13.19
CA GLN A 139 -29.21 -21.11 13.25
C GLN A 139 -30.19 -21.49 12.15
N GLN A 140 -31.20 -20.64 11.89
CA GLN A 140 -32.09 -20.84 10.75
C GLN A 140 -31.32 -20.83 9.44
N ALA A 141 -30.38 -19.91 9.25
CA ALA A 141 -29.55 -19.84 8.05
C ALA A 141 -28.73 -21.12 7.84
N ARG A 142 -28.13 -21.66 8.91
CA ARG A 142 -27.39 -22.93 8.87
C ARG A 142 -28.28 -24.10 8.46
N ILE A 143 -29.50 -24.15 8.98
CA ILE A 143 -30.48 -25.16 8.58
C ILE A 143 -30.84 -25.02 7.10
N GLN A 144 -31.05 -23.80 6.60
CA GLN A 144 -31.33 -23.57 5.19
C GLN A 144 -30.19 -24.07 4.28
N LEU A 145 -28.92 -23.90 4.69
CA LEU A 145 -27.79 -24.49 3.97
C LEU A 145 -27.85 -26.02 3.91
N TRP A 146 -28.17 -26.69 5.02
CA TRP A 146 -28.34 -28.15 5.04
C TRP A 146 -29.52 -28.64 4.21
N LEU A 147 -30.57 -27.82 4.08
CA LEU A 147 -31.71 -28.08 3.20
C LEU A 147 -31.43 -27.72 1.73
N GLY A 148 -30.27 -27.11 1.43
CA GLY A 148 -29.86 -26.71 0.08
C GLY A 148 -30.40 -25.36 -0.39
N ASP A 149 -31.09 -24.60 0.47
CA ASP A 149 -31.58 -23.26 0.16
C ASP A 149 -30.53 -22.20 0.53
N ILE A 150 -29.53 -22.08 -0.34
CA ILE A 150 -28.41 -21.14 -0.18
C ILE A 150 -28.91 -19.68 -0.21
N ARG A 151 -29.98 -19.39 -0.98
CA ARG A 151 -30.56 -18.05 -1.08
C ARG A 151 -31.15 -17.63 0.26
N ALA A 152 -32.01 -18.46 0.85
CA ALA A 152 -32.60 -18.17 2.16
C ALA A 152 -31.53 -18.04 3.25
N ALA A 153 -30.51 -18.91 3.23
CA ALA A 153 -29.40 -18.83 4.18
C ALA A 153 -28.63 -17.50 4.09
N ALA A 154 -28.29 -17.05 2.88
CA ALA A 154 -27.60 -15.78 2.66
C ALA A 154 -28.41 -14.59 3.22
N HIS A 155 -29.72 -14.54 2.98
CA HIS A 155 -30.59 -13.47 3.50
C HIS A 155 -30.65 -13.46 5.03
N LEU A 156 -30.77 -14.63 5.67
CA LEU A 156 -30.79 -14.73 7.13
C LEU A 156 -29.44 -14.33 7.76
N TYR A 157 -28.31 -14.77 7.21
CA TYR A 157 -26.99 -14.32 7.67
C TYR A 157 -26.75 -12.83 7.43
N ALA A 158 -27.27 -12.26 6.35
CA ALA A 158 -27.20 -10.83 6.10
C ALA A 158 -28.04 -10.02 7.10
N GLN A 159 -29.24 -10.49 7.44
CA GLN A 159 -30.05 -9.88 8.50
C GLN A 159 -29.36 -9.96 9.87
N GLN A 160 -28.71 -11.09 10.18
CA GLN A 160 -27.93 -11.26 11.39
C GLN A 160 -26.74 -10.29 11.44
N ALA A 161 -25.95 -10.21 10.37
CA ALA A 161 -24.80 -9.31 10.27
C ALA A 161 -25.21 -7.83 10.36
N ALA A 162 -26.32 -7.45 9.71
CA ALA A 162 -26.82 -6.07 9.72
C ALA A 162 -27.26 -5.59 11.12
N GLN A 163 -27.55 -6.52 12.04
CA GLN A 163 -27.90 -6.23 13.43
C GLN A 163 -26.66 -6.17 14.36
N GLY A 164 -25.45 -6.26 13.82
CA GLY A 164 -24.20 -6.07 14.56
C GLY A 164 -23.55 -7.35 15.09
N ASP A 165 -24.07 -8.53 14.77
CA ASP A 165 -23.45 -9.79 15.17
C ASP A 165 -22.26 -10.16 14.27
N ALA A 166 -21.09 -10.33 14.88
CA ALA A 166 -19.85 -10.65 14.19
C ALA A 166 -19.88 -12.03 13.50
N SER A 167 -20.63 -12.99 14.04
CA SER A 167 -20.72 -14.34 13.47
C SER A 167 -21.51 -14.38 12.15
N GLY A 168 -22.48 -13.48 11.96
CA GLY A 168 -23.18 -13.30 10.69
C GLY A 168 -22.24 -12.89 9.56
N GLY A 169 -21.30 -11.97 9.82
CA GLY A 169 -20.29 -11.55 8.84
C GLY A 169 -19.36 -12.70 8.42
N GLN A 170 -18.90 -13.50 9.36
CA GLN A 170 -18.09 -14.71 9.08
C GLN A 170 -18.88 -15.76 8.29
N SER A 171 -20.16 -15.93 8.61
CA SER A 171 -21.04 -16.87 7.91
C SER A 171 -21.28 -16.45 6.46
N LEU A 172 -21.45 -15.14 6.19
CA LEU A 172 -21.52 -14.62 4.82
C LEU A 172 -20.22 -14.85 4.03
N GLN A 173 -19.06 -14.75 4.68
CA GLN A 173 -17.77 -15.10 4.04
C GLN A 173 -17.71 -16.58 3.66
N TYR A 174 -18.21 -17.46 4.53
CA TYR A 174 -18.31 -18.89 4.22
C TYR A 174 -19.21 -19.12 3.00
N VAL A 175 -20.39 -18.50 2.99
CA VAL A 175 -21.36 -18.59 1.88
C VAL A 175 -20.76 -18.03 0.59
N SER A 176 -20.05 -16.89 0.63
CA SER A 176 -19.43 -16.29 -0.56
C SER A 176 -18.35 -17.18 -1.17
N SER A 177 -17.47 -17.76 -0.35
CA SER A 177 -16.47 -18.74 -0.81
C SER A 177 -17.12 -20.01 -1.36
N MET A 178 -18.22 -20.47 -0.76
CA MET A 178 -18.99 -21.62 -1.26
C MET A 178 -19.59 -21.34 -2.64
N LEU A 179 -20.19 -20.16 -2.84
CA LEU A 179 -20.84 -19.76 -4.11
C LEU A 179 -19.87 -19.69 -5.29
N VAL A 180 -18.61 -19.30 -5.08
CA VAL A 180 -17.59 -19.24 -6.15
C VAL A 180 -16.90 -20.59 -6.41
N SER A 181 -17.18 -21.61 -5.60
CA SER A 181 -16.61 -22.95 -5.79
C SER A 181 -17.22 -23.65 -7.02
N PRO A 182 -16.41 -24.34 -7.85
CA PRO A 182 -16.92 -25.11 -8.98
C PRO A 182 -18.02 -26.11 -8.60
N ALA A 183 -17.96 -26.67 -7.39
CA ALA A 183 -18.95 -27.62 -6.88
C ALA A 183 -20.36 -27.03 -6.74
N HIS A 184 -20.48 -25.70 -6.58
CA HIS A 184 -21.75 -25.01 -6.36
C HIS A 184 -22.21 -24.17 -7.56
N PHE A 185 -21.51 -24.27 -8.70
CA PHE A 185 -21.80 -23.44 -9.87
C PHE A 185 -23.22 -23.66 -10.42
N ALA A 186 -23.72 -24.89 -10.37
CA ALA A 186 -25.08 -25.23 -10.81
C ALA A 186 -26.15 -24.56 -9.94
N GLN A 187 -25.98 -24.57 -8.60
CA GLN A 187 -26.88 -23.86 -7.69
C GLN A 187 -26.76 -22.34 -7.89
N LEU A 188 -25.53 -21.79 -7.99
CA LEU A 188 -25.33 -20.37 -8.24
C LEU A 188 -26.12 -19.90 -9.47
N LYS A 189 -26.08 -20.66 -10.58
CA LYS A 189 -26.84 -20.34 -11.80
C LYS A 189 -28.34 -20.20 -11.57
N GLN A 190 -28.91 -20.91 -10.60
CA GLN A 190 -30.33 -20.86 -10.28
C GLN A 190 -30.70 -19.65 -9.40
N ILE A 191 -29.75 -19.11 -8.64
CA ILE A 191 -30.03 -18.06 -7.63
C ILE A 191 -29.33 -16.72 -7.89
N VAL A 192 -28.52 -16.61 -8.94
CA VAL A 192 -27.72 -15.41 -9.27
C VAL A 192 -28.56 -14.20 -9.70
N ASP A 193 -29.86 -14.35 -9.93
CA ASP A 193 -30.82 -13.26 -10.12
C ASP A 193 -31.06 -12.45 -8.83
N ASP A 194 -30.72 -13.00 -7.67
CA ASP A 194 -30.86 -12.33 -6.37
C ASP A 194 -29.73 -11.29 -6.15
N PRO A 195 -30.06 -10.01 -5.85
CA PRO A 195 -29.06 -8.95 -5.68
C PRO A 195 -28.05 -9.20 -4.54
N LEU A 196 -28.46 -9.85 -3.44
CA LEU A 196 -27.55 -10.18 -2.34
C LEU A 196 -26.54 -11.24 -2.78
N ILE A 197 -26.99 -12.24 -3.54
CA ILE A 197 -26.10 -13.27 -4.11
C ILE A 197 -25.11 -12.63 -5.09
N GLN A 198 -25.58 -11.73 -5.97
CA GLN A 198 -24.70 -10.98 -6.88
C GLN A 198 -23.62 -10.20 -6.11
N GLN A 199 -24.02 -9.53 -5.02
CA GLN A 199 -23.11 -8.79 -4.16
C GLN A 199 -22.06 -9.70 -3.49
N LEU A 200 -22.48 -10.81 -2.87
CA LEU A 200 -21.57 -11.73 -2.18
C LEU A 200 -20.53 -12.34 -3.13
N VAL A 201 -20.97 -12.82 -4.29
CA VAL A 201 -20.08 -13.37 -5.31
C VAL A 201 -19.10 -12.31 -5.83
N THR A 202 -19.59 -11.09 -6.06
CA THR A 202 -18.74 -9.98 -6.51
C THR A 202 -17.68 -9.61 -5.47
N VAL A 203 -18.05 -9.56 -4.18
CA VAL A 203 -17.11 -9.27 -3.08
C VAL A 203 -16.06 -10.36 -2.95
N GLU A 204 -16.44 -11.64 -3.04
CA GLU A 204 -15.48 -12.76 -2.97
C GLU A 204 -14.46 -12.67 -4.10
N LEU A 205 -14.91 -12.43 -5.33
CA LEU A 205 -14.03 -12.30 -6.48
C LEU A 205 -13.19 -11.02 -6.46
N PHE A 206 -13.69 -9.92 -5.89
CA PHE A 206 -13.00 -8.63 -5.89
C PHE A 206 -11.98 -8.51 -4.76
N ALA A 207 -12.38 -8.81 -3.53
CA ALA A 207 -11.59 -8.59 -2.32
C ALA A 207 -10.88 -9.85 -1.81
N ARG A 208 -11.36 -11.05 -2.18
CA ARG A 208 -10.89 -12.33 -1.62
C ARG A 208 -10.44 -13.33 -2.71
N SER A 209 -10.10 -12.85 -3.91
CA SER A 209 -9.65 -13.70 -5.01
C SER A 209 -8.41 -14.54 -4.69
N ALA A 210 -7.60 -14.10 -3.72
CA ALA A 210 -6.43 -14.84 -3.25
C ALA A 210 -6.80 -16.26 -2.78
N ASN A 211 -7.99 -16.47 -2.20
CA ASN A 211 -8.48 -17.79 -1.77
C ASN A 211 -8.58 -18.77 -2.95
N LEU A 212 -9.02 -18.30 -4.12
CA LEU A 212 -9.08 -19.11 -5.34
C LEU A 212 -7.66 -19.37 -5.89
N GLN A 213 -6.78 -18.36 -5.81
CA GLN A 213 -5.40 -18.44 -6.29
C GLN A 213 -4.53 -19.41 -5.51
N MET A 214 -4.77 -19.56 -4.20
CA MET A 214 -4.06 -20.54 -3.36
C MET A 214 -4.24 -21.99 -3.83
N GLN A 215 -5.28 -22.27 -4.61
CA GLN A 215 -5.55 -23.59 -5.18
C GLN A 215 -5.04 -23.76 -6.62
N ASP A 216 -4.39 -22.74 -7.18
CA ASP A 216 -3.79 -22.85 -8.51
C ASP A 216 -2.49 -23.66 -8.43
N THR A 217 -2.31 -24.57 -9.38
CA THR A 217 -1.11 -25.42 -9.49
C THR A 217 -0.09 -24.86 -10.49
N ASP A 218 -0.36 -23.71 -11.09
CA ASP A 218 0.51 -23.04 -12.07
C ASP A 218 0.78 -21.59 -11.67
N ALA A 219 1.92 -21.05 -12.12
CA ALA A 219 2.35 -19.69 -11.78
C ALA A 219 1.47 -18.58 -12.40
N VAL A 220 0.61 -18.92 -13.36
CA VAL A 220 -0.22 -17.95 -14.10
C VAL A 220 -1.67 -17.93 -13.61
N GLY A 221 -2.03 -18.77 -12.65
CA GLY A 221 -3.36 -18.89 -12.05
C GLY A 221 -4.46 -19.30 -13.04
N SER A 222 -4.23 -20.29 -13.90
CA SER A 222 -5.17 -20.61 -15.00
C SER A 222 -6.57 -21.00 -14.49
N ARG A 223 -6.65 -21.80 -13.43
CA ARG A 223 -7.92 -22.29 -12.87
C ARG A 223 -8.72 -21.15 -12.24
N SER A 224 -8.12 -20.36 -11.35
CA SER A 224 -8.82 -19.23 -10.73
C SER A 224 -9.31 -18.19 -11.76
N LYS A 225 -8.53 -17.94 -12.80
CA LYS A 225 -8.92 -17.08 -13.94
C LYS A 225 -10.11 -17.66 -14.72
N GLN A 226 -10.13 -18.97 -14.95
CA GLN A 226 -11.25 -19.64 -15.63
C GLN A 226 -12.55 -19.55 -14.81
N ILE A 227 -12.48 -19.84 -13.50
CA ILE A 227 -13.62 -19.74 -12.57
C ILE A 227 -14.16 -18.31 -12.57
N THR A 228 -13.28 -17.31 -12.40
CA THR A 228 -13.66 -15.90 -12.42
C THR A 228 -14.37 -15.54 -13.71
N ARG A 229 -13.84 -15.93 -14.88
CA ARG A 229 -14.46 -15.65 -16.19
C ARG A 229 -15.84 -16.28 -16.34
N GLN A 230 -16.02 -17.52 -15.88
CA GLN A 230 -17.31 -18.22 -15.93
C GLN A 230 -18.36 -17.50 -15.08
N ILE A 231 -18.00 -17.11 -13.86
CA ILE A 231 -18.89 -16.40 -12.94
C ILE A 231 -19.22 -14.99 -13.46
N LEU A 232 -18.23 -14.26 -14.00
CA LEU A 232 -18.46 -12.95 -14.61
C LEU A 232 -19.45 -13.03 -15.79
N THR A 233 -19.34 -14.09 -16.60
CA THR A 233 -20.28 -14.32 -17.71
C THR A 233 -21.70 -14.58 -17.19
N LEU A 234 -21.82 -15.37 -16.12
CA LEU A 234 -23.10 -15.64 -15.46
C LEU A 234 -23.73 -14.37 -14.85
N LEU A 235 -22.94 -13.56 -14.15
CA LEU A 235 -23.38 -12.30 -13.57
C LEU A 235 -23.84 -11.33 -14.66
N ASN A 236 -23.11 -11.22 -15.77
CA ASN A 236 -23.55 -10.37 -16.89
C ASN A 236 -24.93 -10.75 -17.45
N ALA A 237 -25.21 -12.04 -17.55
CA ALA A 237 -26.47 -12.52 -18.11
C ALA A 237 -27.67 -12.35 -17.15
N SER A 238 -27.40 -12.16 -15.84
CA SER A 238 -28.42 -12.13 -14.79
C SER A 238 -28.68 -10.73 -14.21
N VAL A 239 -27.67 -9.85 -14.23
CA VAL A 239 -27.79 -8.47 -13.73
C VAL A 239 -28.63 -7.65 -14.71
N LYS A 240 -29.92 -7.47 -14.39
CA LYS A 240 -30.87 -6.66 -15.19
C LYS A 240 -30.87 -5.17 -14.80
N THR A 241 -30.60 -4.90 -13.53
CA THR A 241 -30.48 -3.57 -12.92
C THR A 241 -29.23 -3.53 -12.07
N GLY A 242 -28.68 -2.36 -11.81
CA GLY A 242 -27.55 -2.21 -10.89
C GLY A 242 -27.88 -2.71 -9.48
N PHE A 243 -26.88 -3.23 -8.79
CA PHE A 243 -26.90 -3.63 -7.38
C PHE A 243 -25.69 -3.03 -6.63
N ASN A 244 -25.73 -3.05 -5.30
CA ASN A 244 -24.61 -2.60 -4.46
C ASN A 244 -23.34 -3.42 -4.75
N GLY A 245 -22.34 -2.79 -5.37
CA GLY A 245 -21.11 -3.46 -5.82
C GLY A 245 -21.00 -3.65 -7.34
N SER A 246 -21.93 -3.10 -8.13
CA SER A 246 -21.85 -3.14 -9.61
C SER A 246 -20.57 -2.52 -10.18
N ASP A 247 -19.98 -1.53 -9.49
CA ASP A 247 -18.69 -0.94 -9.80
C ASP A 247 -17.53 -1.93 -9.65
N ARG A 248 -17.51 -2.74 -8.59
CA ARG A 248 -16.54 -3.82 -8.37
C ARG A 248 -16.71 -4.93 -9.40
N LEU A 249 -17.94 -5.26 -9.79
CA LEU A 249 -18.19 -6.21 -10.87
C LEU A 249 -17.65 -5.69 -12.20
N ALA A 250 -17.85 -4.41 -12.51
CA ALA A 250 -17.25 -3.77 -13.68
C ALA A 250 -15.71 -3.75 -13.62
N ALA A 251 -15.12 -3.57 -12.43
CA ALA A 251 -13.67 -3.63 -12.22
C ALA A 251 -13.11 -5.03 -12.47
N LEU A 252 -13.81 -6.09 -12.05
CA LEU A 252 -13.43 -7.47 -12.32
C LEU A 252 -13.46 -7.79 -13.82
N ALA A 253 -14.50 -7.32 -14.52
CA ALA A 253 -14.58 -7.44 -15.98
C ALA A 253 -13.39 -6.71 -16.66
N TYR A 254 -13.04 -5.51 -16.20
CA TYR A 254 -11.90 -4.76 -16.72
C TYR A 254 -10.57 -5.51 -16.48
N ARG A 255 -10.32 -5.95 -15.23
CA ARG A 255 -9.10 -6.68 -14.84
C ARG A 255 -8.94 -8.00 -15.58
N SER A 256 -10.03 -8.67 -15.94
CA SER A 256 -10.02 -9.91 -16.73
C SER A 256 -9.84 -9.69 -18.24
N GLY A 257 -9.75 -8.43 -18.69
CA GLY A 257 -9.63 -8.06 -20.10
C GLY A 257 -10.95 -8.09 -20.87
N ASN A 258 -12.09 -8.27 -20.20
CA ASN A 258 -13.42 -8.24 -20.81
C ASN A 258 -14.00 -6.81 -20.81
N TYR A 259 -13.42 -5.96 -21.65
CA TYR A 259 -13.81 -4.55 -21.75
C TYR A 259 -15.27 -4.33 -22.20
N PRO A 260 -15.84 -5.09 -23.18
CA PRO A 260 -17.24 -4.95 -23.55
C PRO A 260 -18.19 -5.22 -22.37
N LEU A 261 -17.89 -6.23 -21.56
CA LEU A 261 -18.63 -6.51 -20.34
C LEU A 261 -18.50 -5.37 -19.33
N SER A 262 -17.27 -4.88 -19.10
CA SER A 262 -17.03 -3.75 -18.19
C SER A 262 -17.85 -2.52 -18.60
N ALA A 263 -17.84 -2.16 -19.89
CA ALA A 263 -18.64 -1.05 -20.42
C ALA A 263 -20.15 -1.25 -20.21
N SER A 264 -20.65 -2.47 -20.40
CA SER A 264 -22.06 -2.80 -20.15
C SER A 264 -22.43 -2.60 -18.67
N LEU A 265 -21.62 -3.14 -17.76
CA LEU A 265 -21.84 -3.05 -16.31
C LEU A 265 -21.76 -1.60 -15.80
N LEU A 266 -20.86 -0.78 -16.36
CA LEU A 266 -20.71 0.63 -15.98
C LEU A 266 -21.96 1.47 -16.27
N LYS A 267 -22.89 1.03 -17.13
CA LYS A 267 -24.19 1.70 -17.34
C LYS A 267 -25.06 1.68 -16.09
N HIS A 268 -24.84 0.73 -15.19
CA HIS A 268 -25.64 0.50 -13.99
C HIS A 268 -24.81 0.57 -12.69
N ALA A 269 -23.53 0.96 -12.77
CA ALA A 269 -22.61 0.99 -11.63
C ALA A 269 -22.72 2.24 -10.73
N GLY A 270 -23.63 3.17 -11.06
CA GLY A 270 -23.71 4.46 -10.36
C GLY A 270 -22.46 5.32 -10.56
N ASP A 271 -22.25 6.26 -9.65
CA ASP A 271 -21.21 7.31 -9.75
C ASP A 271 -20.20 7.25 -8.59
N SER A 272 -19.87 6.03 -8.12
CA SER A 272 -18.81 5.83 -7.13
C SER A 272 -17.44 6.22 -7.71
N GLY A 273 -16.46 6.49 -6.82
CA GLY A 273 -15.08 6.76 -7.25
C GLY A 273 -14.50 5.66 -8.13
N LEU A 274 -14.77 4.38 -7.81
CA LEU A 274 -14.33 3.24 -8.61
C LEU A 274 -15.01 3.22 -9.99
N ALA A 275 -16.31 3.53 -10.07
CA ALA A 275 -17.02 3.61 -11.35
C ALA A 275 -16.46 4.73 -12.24
N TRP A 276 -16.20 5.92 -11.69
CA TRP A 276 -15.57 7.02 -12.42
C TRP A 276 -14.14 6.69 -12.85
N TRP A 277 -13.36 6.04 -11.99
CA TRP A 277 -12.00 5.62 -12.33
C TRP A 277 -11.99 4.61 -13.49
N LEU A 278 -12.91 3.65 -13.50
CA LEU A 278 -13.07 2.73 -14.62
C LEU A 278 -13.53 3.42 -15.90
N ARG A 279 -14.47 4.38 -15.81
CA ARG A 279 -14.87 5.19 -16.98
C ARG A 279 -13.68 5.94 -17.57
N ALA A 280 -12.79 6.46 -16.73
CA ALA A 280 -11.56 7.12 -17.18
C ALA A 280 -10.63 6.15 -17.93
N LYS A 281 -10.38 4.96 -17.36
CA LYS A 281 -9.57 3.91 -18.00
C LYS A 281 -10.17 3.42 -19.32
N MET A 282 -11.50 3.28 -19.38
CA MET A 282 -12.21 2.89 -20.60
C MET A 282 -12.08 3.98 -21.68
N ALA A 283 -12.28 5.25 -21.33
CA ALA A 283 -12.09 6.36 -22.26
C ALA A 283 -10.65 6.45 -22.79
N LEU A 284 -9.64 6.23 -21.93
CA LEU A 284 -8.24 6.14 -22.39
C LEU A 284 -8.02 4.99 -23.38
N ARG A 285 -8.65 3.85 -23.12
CA ARG A 285 -8.57 2.69 -24.03
C ARG A 285 -9.15 3.01 -25.40
N ASP A 286 -10.23 3.78 -25.44
CA ASP A 286 -10.88 4.25 -26.66
C ASP A 286 -10.13 5.42 -27.34
N GLY A 287 -9.07 5.92 -26.72
CA GLY A 287 -8.28 7.06 -27.20
C GLY A 287 -8.89 8.43 -26.88
N ASP A 288 -9.99 8.48 -26.12
CA ASP A 288 -10.65 9.72 -25.71
C ASP A 288 -10.01 10.29 -24.43
N VAL A 289 -8.88 10.97 -24.62
CA VAL A 289 -8.12 11.61 -23.52
C VAL A 289 -8.94 12.69 -22.80
N LYS A 290 -9.86 13.36 -23.51
CA LYS A 290 -10.69 14.42 -22.91
C LYS A 290 -11.68 13.81 -21.93
N THR A 291 -12.48 12.84 -22.37
CA THR A 291 -13.43 12.15 -21.48
C THR A 291 -12.71 11.41 -20.36
N ALA A 292 -11.52 10.85 -20.62
CA ALA A 292 -10.70 10.26 -19.57
C ALA A 292 -10.32 11.29 -18.49
N THR A 293 -9.87 12.47 -18.89
CA THR A 293 -9.47 13.54 -17.96
C THR A 293 -10.66 13.97 -17.09
N ASP A 294 -11.84 14.18 -17.69
CA ASP A 294 -13.06 14.55 -16.97
C ASP A 294 -13.49 13.45 -15.98
N ALA A 295 -13.40 12.18 -16.39
CA ALA A 295 -13.74 11.05 -15.54
C ALA A 295 -12.74 10.85 -14.39
N TYR A 296 -11.45 11.06 -14.60
CA TYR A 296 -10.46 11.02 -13.51
C TYR A 296 -10.71 12.13 -12.48
N ALA A 297 -11.07 13.34 -12.92
CA ALA A 297 -11.40 14.42 -11.99
C ALA A 297 -12.60 14.07 -11.09
N LYS A 298 -13.63 13.43 -11.67
CA LYS A 298 -14.77 12.92 -10.90
C LYS A 298 -14.38 11.76 -9.98
N ALA A 299 -13.46 10.89 -10.39
CA ALA A 299 -12.95 9.81 -9.56
C ALA A 299 -12.21 10.37 -8.34
N ALA A 300 -11.29 11.31 -8.55
CA ALA A 300 -10.54 11.97 -7.47
C ALA A 300 -11.47 12.65 -6.46
N ALA A 301 -12.52 13.32 -6.93
CA ALA A 301 -13.49 13.97 -6.04
C ALA A 301 -14.41 13.00 -5.27
N ALA A 302 -14.54 11.75 -5.73
CA ALA A 302 -15.50 10.79 -5.18
C ALA A 302 -14.87 9.79 -4.18
N PHE A 303 -13.54 9.66 -4.15
CA PHE A 303 -12.86 8.85 -3.13
C PHE A 303 -12.67 9.66 -1.83
N PRO A 304 -12.87 9.06 -0.65
CA PRO A 304 -12.47 9.67 0.62
C PRO A 304 -10.97 9.92 0.66
N SER A 305 -10.54 11.04 1.26
CA SER A 305 -9.12 11.40 1.37
C SER A 305 -8.32 10.47 2.30
N ASP A 306 -9.00 9.73 3.18
CA ASP A 306 -8.45 8.77 4.13
C ASP A 306 -8.58 7.30 3.64
N GLU A 307 -9.08 7.08 2.43
CA GLU A 307 -9.23 5.75 1.84
C GLU A 307 -7.86 5.11 1.59
N ASN A 308 -7.65 3.89 2.11
CA ASN A 308 -6.42 3.12 1.92
C ASN A 308 -6.74 1.62 1.75
N TRP A 309 -6.34 1.05 0.63
CA TRP A 309 -6.59 -0.37 0.30
C TRP A 309 -5.44 -1.29 0.70
N GLY A 310 -4.35 -0.75 1.24
CA GLY A 310 -3.20 -1.49 1.74
C GLY A 310 -2.29 -2.02 0.63
N GLU A 311 -1.47 -3.00 1.00
CA GLU A 311 -0.45 -3.58 0.14
C GLU A 311 -1.04 -4.63 -0.82
N GLN A 312 -0.58 -4.58 -2.07
CA GLN A 312 -0.76 -5.62 -3.06
C GLN A 312 0.58 -5.96 -3.74
N ARG A 313 0.57 -7.00 -4.57
CA ARG A 313 1.71 -7.33 -5.44
C ARG A 313 1.33 -7.21 -6.91
N GLY A 314 2.15 -6.50 -7.67
CA GLY A 314 2.03 -6.40 -9.13
C GLY A 314 2.40 -7.71 -9.84
N ALA A 315 2.26 -7.73 -11.17
CA ALA A 315 2.59 -8.90 -11.99
C ALA A 315 4.08 -9.32 -11.90
N ASN A 316 4.97 -8.38 -11.56
CA ASN A 316 6.40 -8.61 -11.31
C ASN A 316 6.70 -8.89 -9.82
N PHE A 317 5.68 -9.18 -9.00
CA PHE A 317 5.77 -9.38 -7.56
C PHE A 317 6.25 -8.16 -6.74
N ALA A 318 6.41 -6.99 -7.37
CA ALA A 318 6.73 -5.76 -6.66
C ALA A 318 5.59 -5.40 -5.71
N ALA A 319 5.94 -5.05 -4.48
CA ALA A 319 4.99 -4.54 -3.51
C ALA A 319 4.51 -3.16 -3.95
N GLU A 320 3.22 -2.91 -3.80
CA GLU A 320 2.59 -1.64 -4.09
C GLU A 320 1.54 -1.36 -3.01
N THR A 321 1.56 -0.18 -2.42
CA THR A 321 0.47 0.29 -1.55
C THR A 321 -0.53 1.06 -2.40
N ILE A 322 -1.81 0.68 -2.32
CA ILE A 322 -2.87 1.36 -3.07
C ILE A 322 -3.62 2.33 -2.17
N ILE A 323 -3.30 3.60 -2.35
CA ILE A 323 -4.12 4.73 -1.89
C ILE A 323 -4.84 5.27 -3.14
N PRO A 324 -6.17 5.13 -3.26
CA PRO A 324 -6.88 5.47 -4.49
C PRO A 324 -6.65 6.89 -4.98
N ASP A 325 -6.66 7.87 -4.07
CA ASP A 325 -6.39 9.28 -4.41
C ASP A 325 -5.00 9.44 -5.05
N CYS A 326 -3.96 8.89 -4.43
CA CYS A 326 -2.61 8.89 -4.98
C CYS A 326 -2.58 8.20 -6.35
N ARG A 327 -3.16 7.00 -6.48
CA ARG A 327 -3.15 6.23 -7.72
C ARG A 327 -3.83 6.96 -8.87
N ILE A 328 -4.95 7.63 -8.61
CA ILE A 328 -5.65 8.45 -9.58
C ILE A 328 -4.82 9.67 -9.95
N ALA A 329 -4.23 10.37 -8.97
CA ALA A 329 -3.37 11.52 -9.22
C ALA A 329 -2.15 11.14 -10.09
N GLY A 330 -1.50 10.00 -9.82
CA GLY A 330 -0.41 9.48 -10.65
C GLY A 330 -0.85 9.20 -12.09
N GLU A 331 -2.01 8.57 -12.29
CA GLU A 331 -2.55 8.33 -13.64
C GLU A 331 -2.92 9.64 -14.36
N GLN A 332 -3.46 10.63 -13.65
CA GLN A 332 -3.71 11.97 -14.19
C GLN A 332 -2.40 12.71 -14.53
N ALA A 333 -1.34 12.50 -13.75
CA ALA A 333 -0.04 13.11 -14.00
C ALA A 333 0.55 12.63 -15.32
N ILE A 334 0.40 11.34 -15.66
CA ILE A 334 0.82 10.80 -16.96
C ILE A 334 0.07 11.50 -18.11
N LEU A 335 -1.22 11.79 -17.95
CA LEU A 335 -1.98 12.56 -18.96
C LEU A 335 -1.50 14.01 -19.03
N ALA A 336 -1.17 14.62 -17.90
CA ALA A 336 -0.61 15.96 -17.83
C ALA A 336 0.75 16.05 -18.54
N LEU A 337 1.65 15.09 -18.32
CA LEU A 337 2.92 14.96 -19.03
C LEU A 337 2.69 14.82 -20.54
N ASN A 338 1.75 13.95 -20.95
CA ASN A 338 1.47 13.71 -22.36
C ASN A 338 0.96 14.96 -23.10
N ARG A 339 0.20 15.85 -22.42
CA ARG A 339 -0.24 17.15 -22.98
C ARG A 339 0.79 18.28 -22.84
N GLY A 340 1.94 18.02 -22.23
CA GLY A 340 2.99 19.02 -21.99
C GLY A 340 2.72 19.95 -20.80
N ASP A 341 1.77 19.62 -19.93
CA ASP A 341 1.47 20.38 -18.70
C ASP A 341 2.29 19.84 -17.52
N TYR A 342 3.58 20.14 -17.56
CA TYR A 342 4.55 19.57 -16.61
C TYR A 342 4.39 20.09 -15.18
N LEU A 343 3.88 21.32 -15.00
CA LEU A 343 3.61 21.86 -13.66
C LEU A 343 2.42 21.15 -13.01
N GLN A 344 1.36 20.90 -13.77
CA GLN A 344 0.24 20.11 -13.26
C GLN A 344 0.65 18.65 -13.00
N ALA A 345 1.49 18.06 -13.86
CA ALA A 345 2.04 16.73 -13.62
C ALA A 345 2.80 16.65 -12.29
N LEU A 346 3.70 17.61 -12.02
CA LEU A 346 4.41 17.67 -10.75
C LEU A 346 3.45 17.84 -9.57
N ALA A 347 2.44 18.70 -9.68
CA ALA A 347 1.45 18.92 -8.62
C ALA A 347 0.70 17.63 -8.25
N LEU A 348 0.26 16.87 -9.25
CA LEU A 348 -0.46 15.62 -9.07
C LEU A 348 0.43 14.52 -8.48
N LEU A 349 1.68 14.37 -8.96
CA LEU A 349 2.62 13.41 -8.39
C LEU A 349 2.98 13.77 -6.94
N TYR A 350 3.18 15.05 -6.66
CA TYR A 350 3.52 15.55 -5.32
C TYR A 350 2.39 15.35 -4.32
N GLN A 351 1.12 15.33 -4.75
CA GLN A 351 -0.02 14.95 -3.91
C GLN A 351 0.11 13.52 -3.38
N GLY A 352 0.72 12.60 -4.16
CA GLY A 352 1.04 11.25 -3.72
C GLY A 352 2.22 11.13 -2.76
N LYS A 353 2.90 12.25 -2.45
CA LYS A 353 3.97 12.35 -1.45
C LYS A 353 5.07 11.30 -1.68
N GLU A 354 5.36 10.49 -0.66
CA GLU A 354 6.42 9.48 -0.67
C GLU A 354 6.15 8.35 -1.68
N GLN A 355 4.88 8.08 -2.00
CA GLN A 355 4.49 6.99 -2.90
C GLN A 355 5.04 7.15 -4.33
N TYR A 356 5.21 8.40 -4.77
CA TYR A 356 5.71 8.75 -6.11
C TYR A 356 6.96 9.62 -6.07
N TRP A 357 7.77 9.53 -5.01
CA TRP A 357 8.96 10.37 -4.90
C TRP A 357 9.90 10.26 -6.11
N ALA A 358 10.10 9.05 -6.64
CA ALA A 358 10.93 8.84 -7.84
C ALA A 358 10.37 9.59 -9.06
N ASP A 359 9.05 9.51 -9.31
CA ASP A 359 8.40 10.23 -10.41
C ASP A 359 8.44 11.75 -10.20
N VAL A 360 8.21 12.22 -8.96
CA VAL A 360 8.36 13.63 -8.58
C VAL A 360 9.78 14.12 -8.89
N ALA A 361 10.79 13.35 -8.51
CA ALA A 361 12.19 13.67 -8.73
C ALA A 361 12.54 13.73 -10.22
N ASP A 362 12.10 12.77 -11.03
CA ASP A 362 12.34 12.79 -12.48
C ASP A 362 11.66 13.99 -13.15
N VAL A 363 10.40 14.29 -12.82
CA VAL A 363 9.71 15.47 -13.40
C VAL A 363 10.37 16.78 -12.95
N ALA A 364 10.65 16.92 -11.65
CA ALA A 364 11.28 18.11 -11.09
C ALA A 364 12.69 18.34 -11.64
N GLU A 365 13.48 17.28 -11.81
CA GLU A 365 14.89 17.38 -12.17
C GLU A 365 15.13 17.34 -13.68
N ARG A 366 14.37 16.52 -14.41
CA ARG A 366 14.63 16.22 -15.83
C ARG A 366 13.67 16.99 -16.75
N VAL A 367 12.42 17.24 -16.33
CA VAL A 367 11.39 17.80 -17.22
C VAL A 367 11.17 19.30 -17.01
N LEU A 368 11.05 19.76 -15.76
CA LEU A 368 10.88 21.19 -15.48
C LEU A 368 12.17 21.97 -15.69
N THR A 369 12.07 23.23 -16.12
CA THR A 369 13.19 24.17 -16.02
C THR A 369 13.48 24.50 -14.55
N VAL A 370 14.66 25.08 -14.27
CA VAL A 370 15.02 25.47 -12.89
C VAL A 370 14.05 26.53 -12.36
N ASP A 371 13.63 27.48 -13.20
CA ASP A 371 12.70 28.54 -12.81
C ASP A 371 11.27 28.00 -12.62
N GLU A 372 10.80 27.11 -13.50
CA GLU A 372 9.49 26.45 -13.32
C GLU A 372 9.43 25.66 -11.99
N LEU A 373 10.50 24.92 -11.66
CA LEU A 373 10.60 24.20 -10.38
C LEU A 373 10.65 25.17 -9.19
N LYS A 374 11.44 26.25 -9.29
CA LYS A 374 11.56 27.26 -8.24
C LYS A 374 10.20 27.89 -7.95
N ASP A 375 9.49 28.33 -8.98
CA ASP A 375 8.16 28.93 -8.86
C ASP A 375 7.15 27.97 -8.22
N PHE A 376 7.22 26.68 -8.55
CA PHE A 376 6.39 25.65 -7.93
C PHE A 376 6.70 25.51 -6.44
N VAL A 377 7.98 25.37 -6.07
CA VAL A 377 8.43 25.21 -4.68
C VAL A 377 8.05 26.43 -3.84
N ASP A 378 8.24 27.64 -4.37
CA ASP A 378 7.93 28.89 -3.65
C ASP A 378 6.44 29.03 -3.33
N LYS A 379 5.56 28.52 -4.21
CA LYS A 379 4.11 28.61 -4.06
C LYS A 379 3.52 27.47 -3.22
N GLN A 380 4.04 26.26 -3.37
CA GLN A 380 3.37 25.04 -2.89
C GLN A 380 4.14 24.27 -1.82
N VAL A 381 5.44 24.54 -1.65
CA VAL A 381 6.31 23.73 -0.78
C VAL A 381 6.98 24.62 0.28
N PRO A 382 6.30 24.87 1.40
CA PRO A 382 6.82 25.72 2.45
C PRO A 382 8.11 25.15 3.05
N ALA A 383 8.97 26.03 3.53
CA ALA A 383 10.13 25.64 4.33
C ALA A 383 9.69 24.88 5.59
N PRO A 384 10.50 23.93 6.09
CA PRO A 384 10.15 23.20 7.30
C PRO A 384 9.99 24.16 8.48
N SER A 385 8.89 24.02 9.23
CA SER A 385 8.60 24.86 10.39
C SER A 385 9.56 24.63 11.56
N THR A 386 10.17 23.45 11.63
CA THR A 386 11.15 23.06 12.65
C THR A 386 12.52 22.94 11.99
N PRO A 387 13.56 23.61 12.52
CA PRO A 387 14.92 23.45 12.01
C PRO A 387 15.36 21.99 12.02
N LEU A 388 15.90 21.53 10.88
CA LEU A 388 16.46 20.19 10.75
C LEU A 388 17.80 20.09 11.45
N LYS A 389 18.19 18.86 11.81
CA LYS A 389 19.53 18.57 12.34
C LYS A 389 20.53 18.37 11.19
N PRO A 390 21.84 18.61 11.43
CA PRO A 390 22.87 18.23 10.49
C PRO A 390 22.84 16.72 10.18
N GLN A 391 23.10 16.35 8.93
CA GLN A 391 23.27 14.94 8.54
C GLN A 391 24.76 14.58 8.50
N LEU A 392 25.17 13.62 9.33
CA LEU A 392 26.57 13.18 9.46
C LEU A 392 26.84 11.94 8.61
N ALA A 393 27.95 11.94 7.86
CA ALA A 393 28.26 10.95 6.82
C ALA A 393 28.40 9.48 7.30
N ASN A 394 28.61 9.25 8.60
CA ASN A 394 28.81 7.92 9.19
C ASN A 394 27.67 7.51 10.14
N GLU A 395 26.60 8.28 10.19
CA GLU A 395 25.43 7.98 11.00
C GLU A 395 24.28 7.57 10.08
N TYR A 396 23.55 6.53 10.45
CA TYR A 396 22.25 6.29 9.82
C TYR A 396 21.41 7.56 9.99
N PRO A 397 20.78 8.08 8.93
CA PRO A 397 19.98 9.30 9.03
C PRO A 397 18.97 9.16 10.16
N SER A 398 19.21 9.87 11.27
CA SER A 398 18.35 9.81 12.45
C SER A 398 17.01 10.52 12.22
N GLN A 399 16.91 11.28 11.13
CA GLN A 399 15.73 11.99 10.70
C GLN A 399 15.41 11.65 9.24
N GLN A 400 14.24 11.05 9.01
CA GLN A 400 13.68 10.90 7.66
C GLN A 400 13.29 12.28 7.12
N LEU A 401 13.70 12.59 5.88
CA LEU A 401 13.32 13.82 5.21
C LEU A 401 11.93 13.68 4.64
N THR A 402 11.07 14.66 4.89
CA THR A 402 9.74 14.70 4.27
C THR A 402 9.85 15.04 2.78
N PRO A 403 8.86 14.67 1.94
CA PRO A 403 8.85 15.03 0.51
C PRO A 403 9.03 16.53 0.25
N ALA A 404 8.51 17.38 1.14
CA ALA A 404 8.69 18.83 1.08
C ALA A 404 10.16 19.22 1.20
N VAL A 405 10.87 18.65 2.18
CA VAL A 405 12.31 18.89 2.35
C VAL A 405 13.09 18.34 1.16
N GLN A 406 12.78 17.11 0.72
CA GLN A 406 13.47 16.48 -0.40
C GLN A 406 13.36 17.32 -1.69
N LEU A 407 12.17 17.87 -2.01
CA LEU A 407 11.99 18.70 -3.20
C LEU A 407 12.75 20.03 -3.11
N ARG A 408 12.83 20.64 -1.92
CA ARG A 408 13.62 21.86 -1.70
C ARG A 408 15.12 21.58 -1.85
N GLU A 409 15.61 20.48 -1.28
CA GLU A 409 17.00 20.03 -1.43
C GLU A 409 17.34 19.76 -2.91
N LEU A 410 16.44 19.11 -3.65
CA LEU A 410 16.59 18.87 -5.10
C LEU A 410 16.70 20.19 -5.88
N LEU A 411 15.82 21.16 -5.62
CA LEU A 411 15.89 22.48 -6.22
C LEU A 411 17.22 23.18 -5.88
N ALA A 412 17.66 23.10 -4.62
CA ALA A 412 18.93 23.68 -4.18
C ALA A 412 20.10 23.12 -4.99
N ARG A 413 20.16 21.80 -5.18
CA ARG A 413 21.19 21.14 -6.01
C ARG A 413 21.12 21.56 -7.47
N ARG A 414 19.93 21.73 -8.04
CA ARG A 414 19.75 22.27 -9.41
C ARG A 414 20.28 23.70 -9.53
N LEU A 415 19.99 24.56 -8.54
CA LEU A 415 20.49 25.94 -8.50
C LEU A 415 22.02 25.98 -8.40
N MET A 416 22.62 25.10 -7.58
CA MET A 416 24.08 24.95 -7.51
C MET A 416 24.67 24.55 -8.88
N ARG A 417 24.08 23.56 -9.57
CA ARG A 417 24.52 23.17 -10.93
C ARG A 417 24.36 24.30 -11.96
N ALA A 418 23.37 25.16 -11.79
CA ALA A 418 23.14 26.33 -12.64
C ALA A 418 24.03 27.54 -12.29
N GLY A 419 24.89 27.44 -11.26
CA GLY A 419 25.75 28.54 -10.81
C GLY A 419 25.03 29.62 -9.99
N ARG A 420 23.77 29.38 -9.59
CA ARG A 420 22.94 30.29 -8.78
C ARG A 420 23.16 30.03 -7.29
N TYR A 421 24.42 30.13 -6.86
CA TYR A 421 24.85 29.69 -5.53
C TYR A 421 24.13 30.40 -4.39
N GLN A 422 23.97 31.73 -4.48
CA GLN A 422 23.32 32.50 -3.42
C GLN A 422 21.85 32.13 -3.25
N GLU A 423 21.13 31.93 -4.35
CA GLU A 423 19.73 31.52 -4.31
C GLU A 423 19.56 30.09 -3.78
N ALA A 424 20.49 29.18 -4.09
CA ALA A 424 20.45 27.80 -3.60
C ALA A 424 20.40 27.72 -2.07
N LEU A 425 21.05 28.67 -1.37
CA LEU A 425 21.10 28.68 0.08
C LEU A 425 19.70 28.72 0.71
N ASP A 426 18.73 29.42 0.11
CA ASP A 426 17.37 29.54 0.64
C ASP A 426 16.58 28.22 0.62
N TYR A 427 17.04 27.25 -0.18
CA TYR A 427 16.37 25.96 -0.36
C TYR A 427 17.06 24.80 0.35
N PHE A 428 18.36 24.88 0.62
CA PHE A 428 19.03 23.94 1.52
C PHE A 428 18.45 24.04 2.93
N ALA A 429 17.65 23.04 3.31
CA ALA A 429 17.00 22.93 4.61
C ALA A 429 17.91 22.21 5.63
N VAL A 430 18.80 21.33 5.16
CA VAL A 430 19.78 20.63 5.99
C VAL A 430 20.97 21.57 6.30
N PRO A 431 21.25 21.90 7.58
CA PRO A 431 22.19 22.97 7.93
C PRO A 431 23.61 22.80 7.38
N ASN A 432 24.18 21.59 7.46
CA ASN A 432 25.54 21.34 6.98
C ASN A 432 25.64 21.31 5.45
N TYR A 433 24.54 21.02 4.74
CA TYR A 433 24.49 21.14 3.27
C TYR A 433 24.48 22.61 2.87
N ARG A 434 23.63 23.44 3.53
CA ARG A 434 23.61 24.90 3.35
C ARG A 434 25.00 25.52 3.61
N GLN A 435 25.64 25.17 4.72
CA GLN A 435 26.96 25.68 5.08
C GLN A 435 28.02 25.33 4.02
N THR A 436 28.03 24.06 3.58
CA THR A 436 29.00 23.63 2.57
C THR A 436 28.72 24.26 1.20
N ALA A 437 27.45 24.42 0.82
CA ALA A 437 27.05 25.14 -0.39
C ALA A 437 27.53 26.59 -0.39
N GLN A 438 27.41 27.28 0.76
CA GLN A 438 27.94 28.63 0.94
C GLN A 438 29.45 28.67 0.73
N GLN A 439 30.21 27.75 1.34
CA GLN A 439 31.66 27.66 1.16
C GLN A 439 32.06 27.39 -0.30
N VAL A 440 31.29 26.58 -1.03
CA VAL A 440 31.50 26.37 -2.47
C VAL A 440 31.28 27.66 -3.25
N GLY A 441 30.20 28.39 -2.98
CA GLY A 441 29.90 29.68 -3.61
C GLY A 441 30.99 30.73 -3.37
N GLU A 442 31.44 30.86 -2.12
CA GLU A 442 32.54 31.76 -1.73
C GLU A 442 33.86 31.39 -2.42
N ALA A 443 34.22 30.10 -2.42
CA ALA A 443 35.43 29.60 -3.06
C ALA A 443 35.42 29.84 -4.59
N LEU A 444 34.28 29.62 -5.25
CA LEU A 444 34.14 29.89 -6.67
C LEU A 444 34.14 31.38 -7.00
N SER A 445 33.50 32.21 -6.17
CA SER A 445 33.58 33.68 -6.30
C SER A 445 35.03 34.17 -6.25
N ALA A 446 35.82 33.67 -5.28
CA ALA A 446 37.24 33.97 -5.19
C ALA A 446 38.03 33.45 -6.40
N ALA A 447 37.67 32.30 -6.95
CA ALA A 447 38.33 31.67 -8.10
C ALA A 447 38.08 32.39 -9.44
N THR A 448 36.87 32.91 -9.63
CA THR A 448 36.44 33.53 -10.88
C THR A 448 36.65 35.04 -10.92
N ASN A 449 36.79 35.69 -9.76
CA ASN A 449 37.11 37.13 -9.72
C ASN A 449 38.49 37.39 -10.33
N GLY A 450 38.51 38.17 -11.43
CA GLY A 450 39.73 38.51 -12.16
C GLY A 450 40.70 39.40 -11.39
N ASP A 451 40.22 40.14 -10.39
CA ASP A 451 41.02 41.03 -9.56
C ASP A 451 41.90 40.25 -8.56
N ASN A 452 41.55 39.00 -8.28
CA ASN A 452 42.33 38.14 -7.41
C ASN A 452 43.58 37.60 -8.13
N GLY A 453 44.69 37.53 -7.39
CA GLY A 453 45.93 36.92 -7.87
C GLY A 453 45.76 35.45 -8.26
N LYS A 454 46.64 34.95 -9.15
CA LYS A 454 46.58 33.55 -9.64
C LYS A 454 46.53 32.52 -8.51
N LEU A 455 47.28 32.74 -7.44
CA LEU A 455 47.34 31.82 -6.30
C LEU A 455 46.01 31.77 -5.53
N THR A 456 45.43 32.92 -5.19
CA THR A 456 44.09 33.01 -4.56
C THR A 456 43.04 32.32 -5.41
N ARG A 457 43.10 32.52 -6.73
CA ARG A 457 42.18 31.89 -7.67
C ARG A 457 42.37 30.37 -7.74
N ALA A 458 43.63 29.89 -7.74
CA ALA A 458 43.94 28.47 -7.70
C ALA A 458 43.44 27.80 -6.41
N GLN A 459 43.63 28.47 -5.27
CA GLN A 459 43.11 28.02 -3.97
C GLN A 459 41.58 27.94 -3.98
N GLY A 460 40.89 28.96 -4.51
CA GLY A 460 39.44 28.95 -4.65
C GLY A 460 38.92 27.78 -5.50
N TYR A 461 39.53 27.56 -6.66
CA TYR A 461 39.16 26.42 -7.51
C TYR A 461 39.39 25.07 -6.83
N TYR A 462 40.54 24.90 -6.14
CA TYR A 462 40.84 23.63 -5.46
C TYR A 462 39.97 23.40 -4.22
N GLN A 463 39.64 24.45 -3.47
CA GLN A 463 38.72 24.38 -2.34
C GLN A 463 37.34 23.93 -2.79
N ALA A 464 36.79 24.57 -3.83
CA ALA A 464 35.51 24.17 -4.43
C ALA A 464 35.55 22.73 -4.95
N ALA A 465 36.65 22.34 -5.62
CA ALA A 465 36.86 20.97 -6.09
C ALA A 465 36.82 19.95 -4.95
N THR A 466 37.48 20.22 -3.83
CA THR A 466 37.54 19.31 -2.68
C THR A 466 36.17 19.15 -2.00
N LEU A 467 35.43 20.25 -1.85
CA LEU A 467 34.09 20.24 -1.28
C LEU A 467 33.11 19.45 -2.17
N LEU A 468 33.13 19.67 -3.49
CA LEU A 468 32.31 18.89 -4.42
C LEU A 468 32.76 17.43 -4.51
N GLY A 469 34.06 17.14 -4.47
CA GLY A 469 34.56 15.76 -4.52
C GLY A 469 34.10 14.91 -3.34
N SER A 470 33.94 15.52 -2.15
CA SER A 470 33.53 14.85 -0.92
C SER A 470 32.02 14.89 -0.67
N GLN A 471 31.35 16.01 -0.94
CA GLN A 471 29.94 16.24 -0.60
C GLN A 471 29.05 16.51 -1.83
N GLY A 472 29.58 16.34 -3.04
CA GLY A 472 28.91 16.73 -4.29
C GLY A 472 27.60 16.01 -4.56
N LEU A 473 27.34 14.83 -3.99
CA LEU A 473 26.04 14.19 -4.08
C LEU A 473 24.94 15.07 -3.46
N ASN A 474 25.21 15.65 -2.28
CA ASN A 474 24.25 16.49 -1.56
C ASN A 474 24.21 17.94 -2.07
N LEU A 475 25.26 18.38 -2.77
CA LEU A 475 25.38 19.78 -3.23
C LEU A 475 24.99 19.98 -4.68
N THR A 476 25.28 19.00 -5.52
CA THR A 476 25.15 19.10 -6.98
C THR A 476 24.60 17.82 -7.61
N GLY A 477 24.39 16.76 -6.83
CA GLY A 477 23.98 15.46 -7.33
C GLY A 477 22.55 15.45 -7.88
N TYR A 478 22.31 14.53 -8.80
CA TYR A 478 20.98 14.20 -9.31
C TYR A 478 20.29 13.23 -8.35
N GLU A 479 19.01 13.45 -8.08
CA GLU A 479 18.19 12.57 -7.26
C GLU A 479 18.02 11.20 -7.93
N MET A 480 17.80 11.21 -9.26
CA MET A 480 17.73 10.03 -10.11
C MET A 480 18.98 9.94 -11.02
N THR A 481 18.83 9.61 -12.30
CA THR A 481 19.98 9.53 -13.24
C THR A 481 20.71 10.88 -13.35
N PRO A 482 22.06 10.92 -13.29
CA PRO A 482 22.97 9.77 -13.25
C PRO A 482 23.45 9.34 -11.85
N ASP A 483 23.17 10.08 -10.77
CA ASP A 483 23.84 9.84 -9.48
C ASP A 483 23.05 8.95 -8.52
N TYR A 484 21.73 8.86 -8.70
CA TYR A 484 20.82 8.14 -7.83
C TYR A 484 20.96 8.56 -6.37
N GLY A 485 20.87 9.87 -6.11
CA GLY A 485 20.82 10.46 -4.77
C GLY A 485 19.74 9.87 -3.87
N ILE A 486 18.61 9.44 -4.44
CA ILE A 486 17.55 8.69 -3.74
C ILE A 486 18.08 7.45 -2.99
N TYR A 487 19.13 6.82 -3.52
CA TYR A 487 19.79 5.66 -2.93
C TYR A 487 21.12 5.98 -2.27
N GLN A 488 21.40 7.27 -2.00
CA GLN A 488 22.70 7.74 -1.51
C GLN A 488 23.86 7.28 -2.41
N ALA A 489 23.58 7.19 -3.71
CA ALA A 489 24.47 6.63 -4.71
C ALA A 489 25.00 5.21 -4.39
N ASN A 490 24.14 4.39 -3.77
CA ASN A 490 24.28 2.94 -3.80
C ASN A 490 23.76 2.36 -5.13
N TYR A 491 23.89 1.04 -5.32
CA TYR A 491 23.36 0.35 -6.51
C TYR A 491 21.89 0.73 -6.75
N SER A 492 21.58 1.18 -7.96
CA SER A 492 20.19 1.47 -8.34
C SER A 492 19.45 0.19 -8.69
N SER A 493 18.26 0.02 -8.11
CA SER A 493 17.24 -0.95 -8.56
C SER A 493 16.32 -0.36 -9.64
N LEU A 494 16.38 0.97 -9.88
CA LEU A 494 15.60 1.70 -10.87
C LEU A 494 16.47 2.10 -12.08
N GLY A 495 15.94 1.94 -13.29
CA GLY A 495 16.59 2.41 -14.52
C GLY A 495 16.41 3.91 -14.75
N ASP A 496 16.94 4.43 -15.86
CA ASP A 496 16.61 5.77 -16.34
C ASP A 496 15.18 5.76 -16.91
N ALA A 497 14.27 6.55 -16.34
CA ALA A 497 12.87 6.62 -16.76
C ALA A 497 12.69 7.02 -18.24
N PHE A 498 13.70 7.68 -18.83
CA PHE A 498 13.70 8.10 -20.23
C PHE A 498 14.41 7.09 -21.16
N ASP A 499 14.95 5.98 -20.63
CA ASP A 499 15.45 4.89 -21.43
C ASP A 499 14.31 4.03 -21.97
N THR A 500 13.90 4.32 -23.20
CA THR A 500 12.76 3.68 -23.86
C THR A 500 13.13 2.47 -24.71
N ARG A 501 14.41 2.04 -24.69
CA ARG A 501 14.92 0.99 -25.61
C ARG A 501 14.23 -0.37 -25.46
N GLU A 502 13.74 -0.68 -24.26
CA GLU A 502 13.06 -1.95 -23.96
C GLU A 502 11.54 -1.87 -24.11
N LEU A 503 10.98 -0.70 -24.44
CA LEU A 503 9.54 -0.54 -24.60
C LEU A 503 9.03 -1.26 -25.85
N LYS A 504 8.14 -2.23 -25.66
CA LYS A 504 7.46 -2.96 -26.74
C LYS A 504 6.21 -2.26 -27.26
N HIS A 505 5.76 -1.20 -26.58
CA HIS A 505 4.55 -0.45 -26.89
C HIS A 505 4.88 1.03 -27.10
N LYS A 506 3.94 1.76 -27.71
CA LYS A 506 4.08 3.21 -27.91
C LYS A 506 4.30 3.90 -26.56
N SER A 507 5.41 4.64 -26.47
CA SER A 507 5.70 5.47 -25.30
C SER A 507 4.71 6.62 -25.19
N TRP A 508 4.32 6.93 -23.95
CA TRP A 508 3.52 8.12 -23.60
C TRP A 508 4.39 9.36 -23.36
N ILE A 509 5.71 9.18 -23.28
CA ILE A 509 6.68 10.27 -23.18
C ILE A 509 6.68 11.04 -24.49
N SER A 510 6.35 12.32 -24.44
CA SER A 510 6.32 13.16 -25.64
C SER A 510 7.73 13.51 -26.12
N VAL A 511 7.89 13.88 -27.40
CA VAL A 511 9.18 14.35 -27.93
C VAL A 511 9.68 15.58 -27.16
N ALA A 512 8.77 16.49 -26.78
CA ALA A 512 9.11 17.69 -26.02
C ALA A 512 9.62 17.33 -24.61
N GLU A 513 8.95 16.39 -23.93
CA GLU A 513 9.34 15.89 -22.62
C GLU A 513 10.71 15.21 -22.67
N ALA A 514 10.92 14.29 -23.61
CA ALA A 514 12.20 13.60 -23.81
C ALA A 514 13.33 14.59 -24.15
N THR A 515 13.06 15.63 -24.93
CA THR A 515 14.04 16.67 -25.25
C THR A 515 14.45 17.47 -24.02
N ARG A 516 13.48 17.85 -23.16
CA ARG A 516 13.78 18.52 -21.89
C ARG A 516 14.59 17.61 -20.97
N ALA A 517 14.16 16.35 -20.82
CA ALA A 517 14.87 15.35 -20.04
C ALA A 517 16.33 15.22 -20.48
N ALA A 518 16.59 14.98 -21.77
CA ALA A 518 17.94 14.87 -22.30
C ALA A 518 18.79 16.13 -22.04
N LYS A 519 18.20 17.32 -22.19
CA LYS A 519 18.89 18.60 -21.95
C LYS A 519 19.24 18.83 -20.48
N ALA A 520 18.48 18.26 -19.55
CA ALA A 520 18.70 18.44 -18.12
C ALA A 520 19.91 17.67 -17.58
N LEU A 521 20.45 16.70 -18.33
CA LEU A 521 21.65 15.94 -17.92
C LEU A 521 22.93 16.76 -18.13
N PRO A 522 24.02 16.39 -17.44
CA PRO A 522 25.34 16.92 -17.75
C PRO A 522 25.68 16.71 -19.24
N GLN A 523 26.05 17.80 -19.94
CA GLN A 523 26.44 17.73 -21.36
C GLN A 523 27.68 16.87 -21.59
N GLN A 524 28.58 16.80 -20.60
CA GLN A 524 29.79 16.01 -20.58
C GLN A 524 29.85 15.23 -19.26
N ASP A 525 30.53 14.10 -19.27
CA ASP A 525 30.76 13.27 -18.08
C ASP A 525 29.47 12.87 -17.34
N ASN A 526 28.42 12.52 -18.11
CA ASN A 526 27.16 11.94 -17.61
C ASN A 526 27.37 10.49 -17.10
N ARG A 527 28.23 10.36 -16.10
CA ARG A 527 28.63 9.11 -15.46
C ARG A 527 28.02 9.05 -14.06
N PHE A 528 27.85 7.84 -13.55
CA PHE A 528 27.49 7.62 -12.16
C PHE A 528 28.46 8.34 -11.22
N LEU A 529 27.93 9.19 -10.32
CA LEU A 529 28.68 10.15 -9.48
C LEU A 529 29.31 11.30 -10.28
N HIS A 530 28.54 11.93 -11.16
CA HIS A 530 28.99 12.96 -12.11
C HIS A 530 29.71 14.14 -11.42
N TYR A 531 29.30 14.48 -10.20
CA TYR A 531 29.89 15.55 -9.39
C TYR A 531 31.40 15.38 -9.16
N ARG A 532 31.92 14.15 -9.24
CA ARG A 532 33.36 13.88 -9.16
C ARG A 532 34.12 14.42 -10.38
N TRP A 533 33.52 14.38 -11.56
CA TRP A 533 34.12 14.99 -12.77
C TRP A 533 34.01 16.51 -12.74
N GLN A 534 32.95 17.07 -12.15
CA GLN A 534 32.90 18.52 -11.87
C GLN A 534 34.06 18.94 -10.95
N ALA A 535 34.30 18.18 -9.88
CA ALA A 535 35.44 18.41 -8.99
C ALA A 535 36.78 18.33 -9.75
N VAL A 536 36.98 17.33 -10.61
CA VAL A 536 38.17 17.22 -11.47
C VAL A 536 38.34 18.45 -12.36
N GLY A 537 37.27 18.91 -13.02
CA GLY A 537 37.32 20.10 -13.88
C GLY A 537 37.75 21.37 -13.12
N LEU A 538 37.27 21.54 -11.88
CA LEU A 538 37.70 22.64 -11.00
C LEU A 538 39.17 22.48 -10.58
N ALA A 539 39.60 21.27 -10.21
CA ALA A 539 41.00 21.01 -9.87
C ALA A 539 41.95 21.23 -11.07
N GLN A 540 41.52 20.92 -12.29
CA GLN A 540 42.29 21.25 -13.50
C GLN A 540 42.43 22.76 -13.68
N LYS A 541 41.37 23.54 -13.49
CA LYS A 541 41.44 25.01 -13.50
C LYS A 541 42.38 25.55 -12.41
N ALA A 542 42.41 24.92 -11.23
CA ALA A 542 43.39 25.26 -10.21
C ALA A 542 44.83 24.97 -10.70
N ALA A 543 45.07 23.79 -11.27
CA ALA A 543 46.37 23.41 -11.81
C ALA A 543 46.85 24.30 -12.96
N ASP A 544 45.94 24.83 -13.79
CA ASP A 544 46.26 25.79 -14.86
C ASP A 544 46.83 27.12 -14.33
N LEU A 545 46.54 27.47 -13.07
CA LEU A 545 46.98 28.70 -12.43
C LEU A 545 48.23 28.53 -11.56
N LEU A 546 48.70 27.30 -11.36
CA LEU A 546 49.84 26.99 -10.50
C LEU A 546 51.14 26.84 -11.31
N PRO A 547 52.31 27.19 -10.73
CA PRO A 547 53.59 26.89 -11.36
C PRO A 547 53.75 25.38 -11.56
N PRO A 548 53.99 24.88 -12.78
CA PRO A 548 54.04 23.43 -13.03
C PRO A 548 55.07 22.68 -12.19
N LYS A 549 56.18 23.33 -11.84
CA LYS A 549 57.25 22.75 -11.02
C LYS A 549 56.97 22.73 -9.51
N SER A 550 55.83 23.24 -9.06
CA SER A 550 55.46 23.30 -7.63
C SER A 550 54.87 21.98 -7.12
N GLN A 551 54.99 21.76 -5.81
CA GLN A 551 54.34 20.61 -5.16
C GLN A 551 52.82 20.74 -5.27
N ALA A 552 52.28 21.95 -5.12
CA ALA A 552 50.85 22.22 -5.21
C ALA A 552 50.28 21.76 -6.57
N TYR A 553 50.94 22.08 -7.69
CA TYR A 553 50.51 21.61 -9.02
C TYR A 553 50.40 20.08 -9.08
N ALA A 554 51.43 19.38 -8.62
CA ALA A 554 51.46 17.92 -8.63
C ALA A 554 50.39 17.30 -7.71
N ALA A 555 50.24 17.84 -6.50
CA ALA A 555 49.26 17.38 -5.51
C ALA A 555 47.82 17.61 -5.96
N VAL A 556 47.51 18.76 -6.58
CA VAL A 556 46.20 19.05 -7.15
C VAL A 556 45.81 18.03 -8.20
N LEU A 557 46.71 17.72 -9.16
CA LEU A 557 46.46 16.72 -10.19
C LEU A 557 46.35 15.30 -9.62
N CYS A 558 47.13 14.97 -8.59
CA CYS A 558 47.07 13.68 -7.90
C CYS A 558 45.69 13.49 -7.27
N ASN A 559 45.23 14.46 -6.46
CA ASN A 559 43.92 14.39 -5.81
C ASN A 559 42.78 14.36 -6.83
N ALA A 560 42.87 15.16 -7.89
CA ALA A 560 41.90 15.10 -8.99
C ALA A 560 41.81 13.69 -9.60
N ALA A 561 42.96 13.04 -9.84
CA ALA A 561 42.98 11.68 -10.35
C ALA A 561 42.34 10.69 -9.37
N SER A 562 42.59 10.82 -8.07
CA SER A 562 42.09 9.87 -7.06
C SER A 562 40.56 9.83 -6.96
N TRP A 563 39.88 10.93 -7.29
CA TRP A 563 38.42 10.99 -7.26
C TRP A 563 37.76 10.12 -8.33
N VAL A 564 38.41 9.93 -9.48
CA VAL A 564 37.80 9.27 -10.65
C VAL A 564 38.52 7.99 -11.09
N ILE A 565 39.80 7.78 -10.78
CA ILE A 565 40.63 6.72 -11.40
C ILE A 565 40.08 5.30 -11.24
N LYS A 566 39.39 5.00 -10.14
CA LYS A 566 38.75 3.69 -9.92
C LYS A 566 37.55 3.42 -10.84
N ARG A 567 36.92 4.47 -11.39
CA ARG A 567 35.74 4.40 -12.27
C ARG A 567 36.06 4.76 -13.72
N ASP A 568 37.01 5.69 -13.91
CA ASP A 568 37.47 6.17 -15.20
C ASP A 568 38.99 6.29 -15.17
N ALA A 569 39.61 5.14 -15.39
CA ALA A 569 41.05 5.04 -15.49
C ALA A 569 41.58 5.98 -16.58
N LYS A 570 40.89 6.15 -17.72
CA LYS A 570 41.36 6.99 -18.83
C LYS A 570 41.58 8.44 -18.39
N THR A 571 40.61 9.04 -17.70
CA THR A 571 40.75 10.41 -17.17
C THR A 571 41.83 10.49 -16.09
N GLY A 572 41.89 9.52 -15.17
CA GLY A 572 42.95 9.46 -14.15
C GLY A 572 44.35 9.38 -14.77
N HIS A 573 44.54 8.54 -15.79
CA HIS A 573 45.81 8.43 -16.52
C HIS A 573 46.14 9.71 -17.29
N ALA A 574 45.15 10.38 -17.90
CA ALA A 574 45.40 11.65 -18.59
C ALA A 574 45.92 12.74 -17.64
N LEU A 575 45.39 12.81 -16.41
CA LEU A 575 45.89 13.70 -15.36
C LEU A 575 47.32 13.34 -14.94
N TYR A 576 47.62 12.04 -14.82
CA TYR A 576 48.98 11.57 -14.52
C TYR A 576 49.98 11.92 -15.63
N GLN A 577 49.60 11.71 -16.90
CA GLN A 577 50.44 12.09 -18.04
C GLN A 577 50.69 13.60 -18.10
N ARG A 578 49.66 14.41 -17.80
CA ARG A 578 49.80 15.86 -17.67
C ARG A 578 50.78 16.24 -16.54
N TYR A 579 50.77 15.52 -15.43
CA TYR A 579 51.74 15.70 -14.36
C TYR A 579 53.16 15.32 -14.82
N LEU A 580 53.36 14.15 -15.42
CA LEU A 580 54.68 13.70 -15.90
C LEU A 580 55.30 14.65 -16.93
N LYS A 581 54.48 15.23 -17.81
CA LYS A 581 54.94 16.14 -18.86
C LYS A 581 55.44 17.48 -18.33
N ASN A 582 54.77 18.04 -17.32
CA ASN A 582 54.95 19.44 -16.91
C ASN A 582 55.50 19.60 -15.49
N GLY A 583 55.36 18.57 -14.65
CA GLY A 583 55.60 18.61 -13.21
C GLY A 583 57.00 18.17 -12.77
N THR A 584 57.28 18.39 -11.49
CA THR A 584 58.50 17.89 -10.84
C THR A 584 58.25 16.49 -10.25
N PRO A 585 59.19 15.53 -10.39
CA PRO A 585 59.10 14.23 -9.73
C PRO A 585 59.11 14.35 -8.19
N TYR A 586 58.18 13.66 -7.52
CA TYR A 586 58.15 13.55 -6.06
C TYR A 586 58.17 12.07 -5.64
N ALA A 587 58.69 11.75 -4.45
CA ALA A 587 58.77 10.37 -3.95
C ALA A 587 57.39 9.65 -3.90
N TRP A 588 56.33 10.40 -3.59
CA TRP A 588 54.96 9.90 -3.55
C TRP A 588 54.32 9.71 -4.95
N ALA A 589 54.98 10.13 -6.03
CA ALA A 589 54.44 10.01 -7.39
C ALA A 589 54.20 8.55 -7.82
N SER A 590 54.85 7.57 -7.17
CA SER A 590 54.57 6.14 -7.33
C SER A 590 53.17 5.72 -6.87
N LYS A 591 52.49 6.56 -6.09
CA LYS A 591 51.12 6.38 -5.59
C LYS A 591 50.14 7.41 -6.17
N PHE A 592 50.51 8.05 -7.29
CA PHE A 592 49.69 9.08 -7.92
C PHE A 592 48.26 8.60 -8.20
N GLY A 593 47.26 9.36 -7.76
CA GLY A 593 45.85 9.00 -7.88
C GLY A 593 45.35 8.00 -6.83
N TYR A 594 46.18 7.61 -5.86
CA TYR A 594 45.78 6.69 -4.79
C TYR A 594 46.09 7.25 -3.40
N ASP A 595 47.33 7.72 -3.19
CA ASP A 595 47.78 8.34 -1.95
C ASP A 595 48.43 9.68 -2.29
N CYS A 596 47.64 10.74 -2.09
CA CYS A 596 47.95 12.07 -2.59
C CYS A 596 48.08 13.04 -1.41
N PRO A 597 49.18 13.81 -1.31
CA PRO A 597 49.33 14.80 -0.26
C PRO A 597 48.37 15.99 -0.48
N ALA A 598 48.16 16.77 0.58
CA ALA A 598 47.55 18.10 0.42
C ALA A 598 48.45 19.01 -0.43
N PRO A 599 47.89 19.91 -1.26
CA PRO A 599 48.68 20.91 -1.97
C PRO A 599 49.28 21.97 -1.03
N ASP A 600 50.59 22.18 -1.12
CA ASP A 600 51.33 23.19 -0.38
C ASP A 600 51.28 24.54 -1.11
N PHE A 601 50.16 25.25 -0.94
CA PHE A 601 50.01 26.61 -1.46
C PHE A 601 50.87 27.63 -0.69
N ALA A 602 51.23 27.34 0.57
CA ALA A 602 51.98 28.27 1.41
C ALA A 602 53.42 28.48 0.89
N ALA A 603 54.05 27.41 0.38
CA ALA A 603 55.36 27.50 -0.27
C ALA A 603 55.37 28.43 -1.50
N LEU A 604 54.21 28.69 -2.12
CA LEU A 604 54.10 29.61 -3.26
C LEU A 604 53.96 31.09 -2.84
N ASN A 605 53.45 31.35 -1.64
CA ASN A 605 53.42 32.71 -1.07
C ASN A 605 54.84 33.23 -0.78
N ASN A 606 55.74 32.34 -0.39
CA ASN A 606 57.13 32.69 -0.04
C ASN A 606 58.06 32.82 -1.27
N ALA A 607 57.55 32.53 -2.47
CA ALA A 607 58.28 32.56 -3.73
C ALA A 607 57.85 33.73 -4.65
N SER A 608 57.04 34.65 -4.13
CA SER A 608 56.47 35.82 -4.83
C SER A 608 57.30 37.08 -4.59
#